data_AF-A0A8H7HTM2-F1
#
_entry.id   AF-A0A8H7HTM2-F1
#
_cell.length_a   1.000
_cell.length_b   1.000
_cell.length_c   1.000
_cell.angle_alpha   90.00
_cell.angle_beta   90.00
_cell.angle_gamma   90.00
#
_symmetry.space_group_name_H-M   'P 1'
#
loop_
_entity.id
_entity.type
_entity.pdbx_description
1 polymer ?
#
loop_
_entity_poly.entity_id
_entity_poly.type
_entity_poly.pdbx_seq_one_letter_code
_entity_poly.pdbx_strand_id
1 'polypeptide(L)'
;LKSSPAAIGVARLSARAPCGILRSREQPSTQPFPLTDQVGQWLQAQKENLIEAPGNNSLAAFFVGINDTSDVKGWTNITDWMAFWNREMDSYFRTVEQVYDTGIRSFLFLNVPTRDRSPGSLGRPDVGNQIAQVKNFNILLEQRVNAFKSSRNDTSVVLFDTNMLMDEALDNARQFGFTNITGFCRCSDPGYFWYDSGHITERVHRLIANSVLDELEAMV
;
A
#
# COMPACT_ATOMS: atom_id res chain seq x y z
N LEU A 1 14.56 15.47 -23.81
CA LEU A 1 14.70 16.09 -22.47
C LEU A 1 13.30 16.17 -21.84
N LYS A 2 12.82 15.04 -21.31
CA LYS A 2 11.67 15.00 -20.40
C LYS A 2 12.22 14.34 -19.14
N SER A 3 12.47 15.15 -18.11
CA SER A 3 12.84 14.67 -16.78
C SER A 3 11.71 13.78 -16.29
N SER A 4 11.94 12.48 -16.20
CA SER A 4 11.04 11.59 -15.45
C SER A 4 11.03 12.06 -14.00
N PRO A 5 9.86 12.27 -13.38
CA PRO A 5 9.81 12.45 -11.94
C PRO A 5 10.35 11.18 -11.29
N ALA A 6 11.33 11.31 -10.40
CA ALA A 6 11.73 10.22 -9.53
C ALA A 6 10.55 9.96 -8.57
N ALA A 7 9.71 8.97 -8.90
CA ALA A 7 8.71 8.47 -7.98
C ALA A 7 9.40 7.51 -7.02
N ILE A 8 9.38 7.83 -5.72
CA ILE A 8 9.70 6.84 -4.70
C ILE A 8 8.40 6.11 -4.42
N GLY A 9 8.19 5.00 -5.14
CA GLY A 9 7.19 4.03 -4.74
C GLY A 9 7.77 3.15 -3.65
N VAL A 10 7.47 3.41 -2.38
CA VAL A 10 7.61 2.39 -1.34
C VAL A 10 6.38 1.49 -1.42
N ALA A 11 6.35 0.71 -2.48
CA ALA A 11 5.43 -0.37 -2.68
C ALA A 11 6.20 -1.43 -3.47
N ARG A 12 6.66 -2.50 -2.79
CA ARG A 12 6.94 -3.73 -3.51
C ARG A 12 5.58 -4.34 -3.87
N LEU A 13 4.91 -3.75 -4.84
CA LEU A 13 3.85 -4.43 -5.57
C LEU A 13 4.52 -5.60 -6.25
N SER A 14 4.36 -6.80 -5.69
CA SER A 14 4.64 -8.03 -6.41
C SER A 14 3.56 -8.18 -7.50
N ALA A 15 3.64 -7.36 -8.53
CA ALA A 15 3.01 -7.65 -9.81
C ALA A 15 3.77 -8.86 -10.37
N ARG A 16 3.33 -10.07 -9.99
CA ARG A 16 3.74 -11.26 -10.75
C ARG A 16 3.21 -11.06 -12.15
N ALA A 17 4.11 -11.22 -13.13
CA ALA A 17 3.77 -11.18 -14.54
C ALA A 17 2.50 -12.00 -14.83
N PRO A 18 1.67 -11.57 -15.80
CA PRO A 18 0.52 -12.35 -16.23
C PRO A 18 0.97 -13.79 -16.49
N CYS A 19 0.21 -14.75 -15.96
CA CYS A 19 0.57 -16.16 -15.95
C CYS A 19 1.20 -16.61 -17.27
N GLY A 20 2.47 -16.99 -17.21
CA GLY A 20 3.17 -17.62 -18.33
C GLY A 20 4.30 -16.76 -18.87
N ILE A 21 5.50 -16.97 -18.30
CA ILE A 21 6.80 -17.19 -18.98
C ILE A 21 7.90 -16.87 -17.95
N LEU A 22 8.74 -17.89 -17.69
CA LEU A 22 9.88 -17.95 -16.76
C LEU A 22 9.56 -18.13 -15.26
N ARG A 23 9.46 -19.41 -14.84
CA ARG A 23 9.92 -19.81 -13.50
C ARG A 23 11.45 -19.70 -13.47
N SER A 24 11.99 -18.52 -13.19
CA SER A 24 13.39 -18.42 -12.79
C SER A 24 13.48 -18.73 -11.29
N ARG A 25 14.19 -19.83 -11.00
CA ARG A 25 14.89 -20.21 -9.75
C ARG A 25 14.39 -19.60 -8.44
N GLU A 26 14.07 -20.49 -7.49
CA GLU A 26 13.94 -20.24 -6.05
C GLU A 26 14.69 -18.98 -5.59
N GLN A 27 13.92 -17.92 -5.32
CA GLN A 27 14.43 -16.73 -4.66
C GLN A 27 14.48 -17.01 -3.15
N PRO A 28 15.65 -16.86 -2.49
CA PRO A 28 15.73 -17.01 -1.04
C PRO A 28 15.05 -15.82 -0.35
N SER A 29 14.33 -16.14 0.73
CA SER A 29 13.43 -15.35 1.59
C SER A 29 12.18 -14.76 0.92
N THR A 30 11.02 -15.35 1.24
CA THR A 30 9.68 -14.97 0.77
C THR A 30 9.07 -13.79 1.52
N GLN A 31 9.85 -13.06 2.32
CA GLN A 31 9.36 -11.96 3.15
C GLN A 31 9.63 -10.61 2.48
N PRO A 32 8.63 -9.70 2.42
CA PRO A 32 8.84 -8.33 1.99
C PRO A 32 9.87 -7.62 2.89
N PHE A 33 10.69 -6.75 2.31
CA PHE A 33 11.60 -5.92 3.10
C PHE A 33 10.80 -4.88 3.89
N PRO A 34 11.11 -4.64 5.18
CA PRO A 34 10.45 -3.59 5.96
C PRO A 34 10.57 -2.20 5.32
N LEU A 35 9.60 -1.32 5.58
CA LEU A 35 9.62 0.08 5.14
C LEU A 35 10.92 0.79 5.56
N THR A 36 11.35 0.57 6.80
CA THR A 36 12.59 1.14 7.36
C THR A 36 13.82 0.78 6.53
N ASP A 37 13.89 -0.47 6.05
CA ASP A 37 15.04 -0.98 5.30
C ASP A 37 15.00 -0.50 3.85
N GLN A 38 13.81 -0.42 3.25
CA GLN A 38 13.64 0.13 1.90
C GLN A 38 14.07 1.59 1.85
N VAL A 39 13.63 2.41 2.81
CA VAL A 39 14.04 3.82 2.90
C VAL A 39 15.52 3.93 3.29
N GLY A 40 16.00 3.10 4.21
CA GLY A 40 17.43 3.06 4.58
C GLY A 40 18.34 2.79 3.38
N GLN A 41 18.00 1.82 2.54
CA GLN A 41 18.74 1.51 1.31
C GLN A 41 18.68 2.67 0.31
N TRP A 42 17.51 3.29 0.15
CA TRP A 42 17.34 4.44 -0.74
C TRP A 42 18.17 5.65 -0.28
N LEU A 43 18.14 5.99 1.01
CA LEU A 43 18.95 7.05 1.60
C LEU A 43 20.45 6.78 1.45
N GLN A 44 20.88 5.53 1.63
CA GLN A 44 22.27 5.14 1.44
C GLN A 44 22.69 5.33 -0.02
N ALA A 45 21.88 4.86 -0.97
CA ALA A 45 22.14 5.02 -2.39
C ALA A 45 22.23 6.50 -2.80
N GLN A 46 21.39 7.37 -2.21
CA GLN A 46 21.45 8.81 -2.43
C GLN A 46 22.76 9.40 -1.89
N LYS A 47 23.16 9.07 -0.65
CA LYS A 47 24.40 9.55 -0.03
C LYS A 47 25.65 9.13 -0.80
N GLU A 48 25.62 7.94 -1.39
CA GLU A 48 26.70 7.40 -2.22
C GLU A 48 26.66 7.91 -3.68
N ASN A 49 25.73 8.82 -4.02
CA ASN A 49 25.50 9.32 -5.38
C ASN A 49 25.25 8.21 -6.42
N LEU A 50 24.64 7.10 -5.99
CA LEU A 50 24.25 5.99 -6.88
C LEU A 50 22.92 6.26 -7.59
N ILE A 51 22.13 7.21 -7.08
CA ILE A 51 20.87 7.66 -7.65
C ILE A 51 20.83 9.19 -7.66
N GLU A 52 20.06 9.74 -8.59
CA GLU A 52 19.79 11.18 -8.63
C GLU A 52 18.98 11.59 -7.40
N ALA A 53 19.34 12.73 -6.81
CA ALA A 53 18.57 13.30 -5.71
C ALA A 53 17.15 13.67 -6.20
N PRO A 54 16.11 13.45 -5.39
CA PRO A 54 14.75 13.81 -5.77
C PRO A 54 14.65 15.33 -5.99
N GLY A 55 14.18 15.74 -7.16
CA GLY A 55 13.87 17.14 -7.45
C GLY A 55 12.51 17.56 -6.89
N ASN A 56 12.17 18.84 -7.01
CA ASN A 56 10.91 19.43 -6.50
C ASN A 56 9.62 18.80 -7.08
N ASN A 57 9.74 18.04 -8.17
CA ASN A 57 8.60 17.36 -8.82
C ASN A 57 8.49 15.88 -8.38
N SER A 58 9.22 15.46 -7.35
CA SER A 58 9.23 14.07 -6.87
C SER A 58 8.09 13.82 -5.89
N LEU A 59 7.45 12.67 -6.01
CA LEU A 59 6.40 12.19 -5.11
C LEU A 59 6.93 10.99 -4.31
N ALA A 60 6.82 11.04 -2.99
CA ALA A 60 6.99 9.87 -2.13
C ALA A 60 5.63 9.22 -1.87
N ALA A 61 5.45 7.99 -2.35
CA ALA A 61 4.23 7.22 -2.18
C ALA A 61 4.46 6.06 -1.21
N PHE A 62 3.61 5.97 -0.19
CA PHE A 62 3.66 4.92 0.84
C PHE A 62 2.40 4.07 0.79
N PHE A 63 2.57 2.79 0.48
CA PHE A 63 1.50 1.79 0.50
C PHE A 63 1.93 0.57 1.32
N VAL A 64 1.84 0.72 2.64
CA VAL A 64 2.44 -0.20 3.64
C VAL A 64 1.41 -0.47 4.75
N GLY A 65 1.48 -1.66 5.37
CA GLY A 65 0.58 -2.10 6.46
C GLY A 65 -0.21 -3.38 6.14
N ILE A 66 -0.25 -3.77 4.86
CA ILE A 66 -1.01 -4.95 4.40
C ILE A 66 -0.47 -6.25 5.01
N ASN A 67 0.85 -6.40 5.07
CA ASN A 67 1.47 -7.61 5.64
C ASN A 67 1.32 -7.63 7.15
N ASP A 68 1.58 -6.50 7.81
CA ASP A 68 1.52 -6.31 9.25
C ASP A 68 0.14 -6.70 9.80
N THR A 69 -0.91 -6.11 9.22
CA THR A 69 -2.32 -6.42 9.59
C THR A 69 -2.71 -7.86 9.28
N SER A 70 -2.01 -8.52 8.36
CA SER A 70 -2.27 -9.91 7.99
C SER A 70 -1.51 -10.92 8.84
N ASP A 71 -0.33 -10.57 9.33
CA ASP A 71 0.47 -11.44 10.19
C ASP A 71 -0.14 -11.54 11.59
N VAL A 72 -0.77 -10.46 12.06
CA VAL A 72 -1.37 -10.40 13.39
C VAL A 72 -2.81 -10.95 13.46
N LYS A 73 -3.43 -11.30 12.32
CA LYS A 73 -4.85 -11.69 12.28
C LYS A 73 -5.17 -12.90 13.17
N GLY A 74 -4.22 -13.82 13.34
CA GLY A 74 -4.37 -14.99 14.21
C GLY A 74 -3.97 -14.77 15.67
N TRP A 75 -3.51 -13.57 16.04
CA TRP A 75 -3.02 -13.31 17.39
C TRP A 75 -4.19 -13.02 18.34
N THR A 76 -4.12 -13.61 19.54
CA THR A 76 -5.16 -13.48 20.58
C THR A 76 -4.63 -12.91 21.90
N ASN A 77 -3.32 -12.68 21.99
CA ASN A 77 -2.62 -12.25 23.20
C ASN A 77 -2.39 -10.73 23.29
N ILE A 78 -2.74 -9.97 22.25
CA ILE A 78 -2.69 -8.50 22.29
C ILE A 78 -4.00 -7.97 22.87
N THR A 79 -3.88 -7.25 23.99
CA THR A 79 -5.02 -6.69 24.72
C THR A 79 -5.27 -5.22 24.41
N ASP A 80 -4.24 -4.48 23.98
CA ASP A 80 -4.33 -3.08 23.58
C ASP A 80 -3.77 -2.91 22.15
N TRP A 81 -4.65 -3.08 21.18
CA TRP A 81 -4.33 -2.96 19.76
C TRP A 81 -4.00 -1.52 19.36
N MET A 82 -4.60 -0.51 19.99
CA MET A 82 -4.32 0.89 19.67
C MET A 82 -2.91 1.28 20.13
N ALA A 83 -2.48 0.84 21.31
CA ALA A 83 -1.11 1.04 21.76
C ALA A 83 -0.11 0.25 20.91
N PHE A 84 -0.45 -0.98 20.50
CA PHE A 84 0.36 -1.79 19.60
C PHE A 84 0.61 -1.06 18.26
N TRP A 85 -0.46 -0.67 17.57
CA TRP A 85 -0.35 0.01 16.28
C TRP A 85 0.26 1.41 16.37
N ASN A 86 0.11 2.11 17.50
CA ASN A 86 0.78 3.40 17.69
C ASN A 86 2.31 3.27 17.66
N ARG A 87 2.88 2.18 18.20
CA ARG A 87 4.32 1.93 18.14
C ARG A 87 4.80 1.68 16.71
N GLU A 88 4.01 0.95 15.93
CA GLU A 88 4.27 0.76 14.50
C GLU A 88 4.19 2.11 13.75
N MET A 89 3.20 2.94 14.05
CA MET A 89 3.06 4.28 13.48
C MET A 89 4.20 5.22 13.88
N ASP A 90 4.76 5.11 15.08
CA ASP A 90 5.96 5.85 15.45
C ASP A 90 7.14 5.47 14.56
N SER A 91 7.30 4.18 14.24
CA SER A 91 8.33 3.71 13.32
C SER A 91 8.08 4.20 11.90
N TYR A 92 6.85 4.05 11.41
CA TYR A 92 6.41 4.50 10.09
C TYR A 92 6.72 5.98 9.89
N PHE A 93 6.26 6.84 10.82
CA PHE A 93 6.39 8.29 10.65
C PHE A 93 7.81 8.80 10.92
N ARG A 94 8.63 8.11 11.74
CA ARG A 94 10.08 8.38 11.77
C ARG A 94 10.70 8.17 10.39
N THR A 95 10.28 7.13 9.67
CA THR A 95 10.75 6.89 8.29
C THR A 95 10.23 7.93 7.30
N VAL A 96 8.98 8.38 7.43
CA VAL A 96 8.44 9.50 6.63
C VAL A 96 9.26 10.78 6.84
N GLU A 97 9.60 11.12 8.08
CA GLU A 97 10.43 12.29 8.41
C GLU A 97 11.82 12.19 7.75
N GLN A 98 12.44 11.00 7.75
CA GLN A 98 13.71 10.80 7.05
C GLN A 98 13.61 11.06 5.54
N VAL A 99 12.47 10.72 4.91
CA VAL A 99 12.22 11.04 3.49
C VAL A 99 12.03 12.56 3.32
N TYR A 100 11.27 13.20 4.20
CA TYR A 100 11.09 14.66 4.19
C TYR A 100 12.41 15.43 4.32
N ASP A 101 13.32 14.96 5.16
CA ASP A 101 14.64 15.56 5.37
C ASP A 101 15.53 15.54 4.12
N THR A 102 15.19 14.74 3.10
CA THR A 102 15.91 14.73 1.81
C THR A 102 15.53 15.86 0.87
N GLY A 103 14.49 16.64 1.20
CA GLY A 103 13.97 17.71 0.34
C GLY A 103 12.67 17.39 -0.39
N ILE A 104 12.14 16.16 -0.25
CA ILE A 104 10.83 15.81 -0.82
C ILE A 104 9.72 16.59 -0.12
N ARG A 105 8.78 17.12 -0.91
CA ARG A 105 7.64 17.92 -0.41
C ARG A 105 6.26 17.41 -0.81
N SER A 106 6.19 16.45 -1.73
CA SER A 106 4.93 15.81 -2.12
C SER A 106 4.86 14.39 -1.55
N PHE A 107 3.79 14.10 -0.81
CA PHE A 107 3.57 12.84 -0.12
C PHE A 107 2.20 12.27 -0.45
N LEU A 108 2.17 10.99 -0.80
CA LEU A 108 0.96 10.22 -1.02
C LEU A 108 0.97 9.01 -0.08
N PHE A 109 -0.11 8.85 0.68
CA PHE A 109 -0.34 7.70 1.54
C PHE A 109 -1.55 6.93 1.02
N LEU A 110 -1.44 5.60 0.94
CA LEU A 110 -2.55 4.71 0.64
C LEU A 110 -2.86 3.91 1.90
N ASN A 111 -4.10 3.99 2.39
CA ASN A 111 -4.51 3.19 3.54
C ASN A 111 -4.63 1.70 3.19
N VAL A 112 -4.65 0.83 4.21
CA VAL A 112 -4.68 -0.62 3.99
C VAL A 112 -6.03 -1.03 3.40
N PRO A 113 -6.06 -1.68 2.23
CA PRO A 113 -7.29 -2.08 1.58
C PRO A 113 -8.06 -3.15 2.35
N THR A 114 -9.36 -3.22 2.05
CA THR A 114 -10.21 -4.35 2.45
C THR A 114 -9.63 -5.67 1.97
N ARG A 115 -9.65 -6.69 2.82
CA ARG A 115 -9.00 -8.00 2.59
C ARG A 115 -9.83 -9.17 3.08
N ASP A 116 -10.82 -8.92 3.91
CA ASP A 116 -11.72 -9.91 4.51
C ASP A 116 -12.57 -10.65 3.46
N ARG A 117 -12.77 -10.04 2.28
CA ARG A 117 -13.44 -10.65 1.13
C ARG A 117 -12.50 -11.33 0.14
N SER A 118 -11.20 -11.37 0.43
CA SER A 118 -10.24 -12.11 -0.39
C SER A 118 -10.48 -13.61 -0.29
N PRO A 119 -10.14 -14.40 -1.33
CA PRO A 119 -10.37 -15.85 -1.31
C PRO A 119 -9.64 -16.56 -0.17
N GLY A 120 -8.50 -16.02 0.28
CA GLY A 120 -7.73 -16.54 1.42
C GLY A 120 -8.34 -16.21 2.78
N SER A 121 -9.30 -15.28 2.84
CA SER A 121 -10.02 -14.90 4.05
C SER A 121 -11.39 -15.58 4.17
N LEU A 122 -12.01 -15.98 3.05
CA LEU A 122 -13.33 -16.62 3.07
C LEU A 122 -13.39 -17.85 4.00
N GLY A 123 -14.32 -17.82 4.96
CA GLY A 123 -14.56 -18.91 5.91
C GLY A 123 -13.48 -19.09 6.98
N ARG A 124 -12.53 -18.16 7.10
CA ARG A 124 -11.48 -18.25 8.12
C ARG A 124 -11.95 -17.66 9.46
N PRO A 125 -11.62 -18.31 10.60
CA PRO A 125 -12.07 -17.85 11.91
C PRO A 125 -11.40 -16.54 12.37
N ASP A 126 -10.28 -16.17 11.77
CA ASP A 126 -9.47 -14.98 12.08
C ASP A 126 -9.89 -13.72 11.30
N VAL A 127 -10.89 -13.79 10.41
CA VAL A 127 -11.37 -12.64 9.62
C VAL A 127 -11.87 -11.50 10.49
N GLY A 128 -12.60 -11.78 11.56
CA GLY A 128 -13.10 -10.73 12.44
C GLY A 128 -11.98 -9.88 13.03
N ASN A 129 -10.87 -10.53 13.42
CA ASN A 129 -9.69 -9.81 13.89
C ASN A 129 -8.97 -9.08 12.74
N GLN A 130 -8.89 -9.68 11.54
CA GLN A 130 -8.33 -9.01 10.36
C GLN A 130 -9.04 -7.68 10.06
N ILE A 131 -10.38 -7.68 10.04
CA ILE A 131 -11.20 -6.46 9.83
C ILE A 131 -10.87 -5.42 10.91
N ALA A 132 -10.85 -5.84 12.17
CA ALA A 132 -10.55 -4.95 13.29
C ALA A 132 -9.14 -4.33 13.18
N GLN A 133 -8.13 -5.11 12.78
CA GLN A 133 -6.77 -4.61 12.70
C GLN A 133 -6.52 -3.70 11.49
N VAL A 134 -7.13 -3.98 10.33
CA VAL A 134 -7.12 -3.05 9.19
C VAL A 134 -7.75 -1.72 9.59
N LYS A 135 -8.89 -1.75 10.31
CA LYS A 135 -9.55 -0.54 10.80
C LYS A 135 -8.68 0.25 11.78
N ASN A 136 -8.11 -0.41 12.80
CA ASN A 136 -7.26 0.25 13.79
C ASN A 136 -6.02 0.88 13.14
N PHE A 137 -5.38 0.16 12.21
CA PHE A 137 -4.24 0.67 11.46
C PHE A 137 -4.61 1.92 10.64
N ASN A 138 -5.71 1.86 9.88
CA ASN A 138 -6.13 2.97 9.03
C ASN A 138 -6.53 4.22 9.82
N ILE A 139 -7.20 4.06 10.96
CA ILE A 139 -7.51 5.18 11.87
C ILE A 139 -6.23 5.87 12.34
N LEU A 140 -5.24 5.11 12.77
CA LEU A 140 -3.99 5.68 13.27
C LEU A 140 -3.13 6.26 12.15
N LEU A 141 -3.13 5.65 10.97
CA LEU A 141 -2.48 6.20 9.77
C LEU A 141 -3.07 7.57 9.44
N GLU A 142 -4.40 7.68 9.35
CA GLU A 142 -5.08 8.94 9.07
C GLU A 142 -4.73 10.03 10.08
N GLN A 143 -4.76 9.70 11.38
CA GLN A 143 -4.37 10.64 12.44
C GLN A 143 -2.94 11.15 12.26
N ARG A 144 -2.00 10.26 11.92
CA ARG A 144 -0.59 10.60 11.75
C ARG A 144 -0.33 11.39 10.47
N VAL A 145 -1.02 11.05 9.37
CA VAL A 145 -0.98 11.85 8.13
C VAL A 145 -1.49 13.26 8.39
N ASN A 146 -2.62 13.41 9.09
CA ASN A 146 -3.18 14.72 9.43
C ASN A 146 -2.24 15.53 10.35
N ALA A 147 -1.59 14.88 11.32
CA ALA A 147 -0.58 15.52 12.16
C ALA A 147 0.64 15.98 11.35
N PHE A 148 1.15 15.14 10.43
CA PHE A 148 2.27 15.48 9.55
C PHE A 148 1.92 16.64 8.62
N LYS A 149 0.75 16.60 7.96
CA LYS A 149 0.24 17.69 7.11
C LYS A 149 0.12 19.01 7.89
N SER A 150 -0.33 18.94 9.15
CA SER A 150 -0.50 20.14 9.99
C SER A 150 0.82 20.72 10.51
N SER A 151 1.87 19.89 10.64
CA SER A 151 3.18 20.32 11.15
C SER A 151 4.16 20.78 10.07
N ARG A 152 3.80 20.63 8.78
CA ARG A 152 4.64 20.90 7.62
C ARG A 152 3.92 21.78 6.59
N ASN A 153 4.08 23.10 6.72
CA ASN A 153 3.43 24.08 5.84
C ASN A 153 3.99 24.12 4.41
N ASP A 154 5.14 23.49 4.17
CA ASP A 154 5.83 23.43 2.89
C ASP A 154 5.56 22.12 2.13
N THR A 155 4.59 21.32 2.57
CA THR A 155 4.27 20.01 1.97
C THR A 155 2.89 19.96 1.32
N SER A 156 2.77 19.13 0.28
CA SER A 156 1.50 18.66 -0.26
C SER A 156 1.31 17.21 0.14
N VAL A 157 0.25 16.93 0.90
CA VAL A 157 0.01 15.61 1.50
C VAL A 157 -1.39 15.11 1.14
N VAL A 158 -1.44 13.91 0.58
CA VAL A 158 -2.65 13.18 0.17
C VAL A 158 -2.74 11.86 0.92
N LEU A 159 -3.93 11.54 1.42
CA LEU A 159 -4.29 10.22 1.91
C LEU A 159 -5.40 9.66 1.03
N PHE A 160 -5.05 8.71 0.18
CA PHE A 160 -5.98 8.02 -0.69
C PHE A 160 -6.62 6.84 0.03
N ASP A 161 -7.96 6.81 0.07
CA ASP A 161 -8.72 5.75 0.71
C ASP A 161 -8.89 4.52 -0.19
N THR A 162 -7.85 3.68 -0.21
CA THR A 162 -7.85 2.42 -0.97
C THR A 162 -8.84 1.41 -0.38
N ASN A 163 -9.08 1.48 0.93
CA ASN A 163 -10.04 0.64 1.64
C ASN A 163 -11.45 0.86 1.09
N MET A 164 -11.91 2.12 1.09
CA MET A 164 -13.22 2.51 0.58
C MET A 164 -13.38 2.20 -0.91
N LEU A 165 -12.38 2.54 -1.75
CA LEU A 165 -12.45 2.26 -3.18
C LEU A 165 -12.59 0.75 -3.46
N MET A 166 -11.79 -0.08 -2.79
CA MET A 166 -11.89 -1.52 -2.97
C MET A 166 -13.22 -2.05 -2.42
N ASP A 167 -13.74 -1.46 -1.34
CA ASP A 167 -15.02 -1.86 -0.81
C ASP A 167 -16.17 -1.58 -1.78
N GLU A 168 -16.20 -0.37 -2.34
CA GLU A 168 -17.17 0.05 -3.35
C GLU A 168 -17.09 -0.82 -4.61
N ALA A 169 -15.88 -1.12 -5.08
CA ALA A 169 -15.67 -1.92 -6.28
C ALA A 169 -16.18 -3.36 -6.12
N LEU A 170 -16.04 -3.94 -4.93
CA LEU A 170 -16.53 -5.28 -4.62
C LEU A 170 -18.05 -5.28 -4.36
N ASP A 171 -18.61 -4.25 -3.71
CA ASP A 171 -20.06 -4.10 -3.51
C ASP A 171 -20.81 -3.89 -4.83
N ASN A 172 -20.18 -3.17 -5.76
CA ASN A 172 -20.72 -2.86 -7.08
C ASN A 172 -20.00 -3.60 -8.20
N ALA A 173 -19.53 -4.83 -7.93
CA ALA A 173 -18.66 -5.62 -8.82
C ALA A 173 -19.04 -5.56 -10.30
N ARG A 174 -20.33 -5.74 -10.64
CA ARG A 174 -20.79 -5.72 -12.03
C ARG A 174 -20.64 -4.35 -12.71
N GLN A 175 -20.83 -3.26 -11.98
CA GLN A 175 -20.67 -1.89 -12.52
C GLN A 175 -19.19 -1.61 -12.83
N PHE A 176 -18.30 -2.10 -11.96
CA PHE A 176 -16.86 -2.09 -12.20
C PHE A 176 -16.41 -3.19 -13.20
N GLY A 177 -17.35 -4.02 -13.66
CA GLY A 177 -17.21 -5.06 -14.68
C GLY A 177 -16.49 -6.34 -14.22
N PHE A 178 -16.49 -6.62 -12.92
CA PHE A 178 -16.05 -7.89 -12.34
C PHE A 178 -17.21 -8.91 -12.33
N THR A 179 -16.91 -10.13 -12.77
CA THR A 179 -17.86 -11.27 -12.76
C THR A 179 -17.55 -12.25 -11.63
N ASN A 180 -16.33 -12.19 -11.05
CA ASN A 180 -15.92 -13.05 -9.95
C ASN A 180 -15.13 -12.27 -8.88
N ILE A 181 -15.68 -12.23 -7.67
CA ILE A 181 -15.09 -11.53 -6.51
C ILE A 181 -14.77 -12.46 -5.32
N THR A 182 -15.04 -13.76 -5.44
CA THR A 182 -14.84 -14.73 -4.35
C THR A 182 -13.81 -15.81 -4.69
N GLY A 183 -13.61 -16.10 -5.97
CA GLY A 183 -12.48 -16.87 -6.46
C GLY A 183 -11.31 -15.96 -6.85
N PHE A 184 -10.23 -16.57 -7.32
CA PHE A 184 -9.11 -15.86 -7.93
C PHE A 184 -8.75 -16.42 -9.30
N CYS A 185 -8.01 -15.60 -10.04
CA CYS A 185 -7.69 -15.78 -11.44
C CYS A 185 -7.20 -17.20 -11.77
N ARG A 186 -7.84 -17.85 -12.75
CA ARG A 186 -7.31 -19.01 -13.50
C ARG A 186 -6.75 -18.54 -14.85
N CYS A 187 -5.91 -17.51 -14.84
CA CYS A 187 -5.11 -16.94 -15.94
C CYS A 187 -5.83 -16.56 -17.27
N SER A 188 -7.11 -16.89 -17.43
CA SER A 188 -7.85 -16.85 -18.71
C SER A 188 -9.14 -16.02 -18.64
N ASP A 189 -9.57 -15.63 -17.44
CA ASP A 189 -10.80 -14.87 -17.23
C ASP A 189 -10.47 -13.45 -16.70
N PRO A 190 -10.71 -12.40 -17.49
CA PRO A 190 -10.47 -11.01 -17.11
C PRO A 190 -11.51 -10.46 -16.11
N GLY A 191 -12.52 -11.25 -15.75
CA GLY A 191 -13.60 -10.88 -14.83
C GLY A 191 -13.27 -11.04 -13.35
N TYR A 192 -12.08 -11.52 -13.00
CA TYR A 192 -11.65 -11.72 -11.61
C TYR A 192 -11.16 -10.42 -10.96
N PHE A 193 -11.65 -10.17 -9.75
CA PHE A 193 -11.13 -9.12 -8.88
C PHE A 193 -9.79 -9.53 -8.23
N TRP A 194 -9.70 -10.79 -7.78
CA TRP A 194 -8.52 -11.32 -7.09
C TRP A 194 -7.61 -12.09 -8.05
N TYR A 195 -6.31 -11.83 -7.96
CA TYR A 195 -5.26 -12.55 -8.69
C TYR A 195 -4.92 -13.88 -8.01
N ASP A 196 -4.79 -13.88 -6.69
CA ASP A 196 -4.59 -15.08 -5.87
C ASP A 196 -5.39 -14.98 -4.55
N SER A 197 -4.98 -15.72 -3.51
CA SER A 197 -5.65 -15.71 -2.21
C SER A 197 -5.69 -14.35 -1.50
N GLY A 198 -4.87 -13.36 -1.89
CA GLY A 198 -4.81 -12.06 -1.20
C GLY A 198 -4.34 -10.88 -2.03
N HIS A 199 -3.91 -11.09 -3.28
CA HIS A 199 -3.52 -10.04 -4.22
C HIS A 199 -4.64 -9.75 -5.21
N ILE A 200 -4.75 -8.48 -5.60
CA ILE A 200 -5.72 -8.00 -6.59
C ILE A 200 -5.18 -8.16 -8.01
N THR A 201 -6.07 -8.19 -9.01
CA THR A 201 -5.65 -8.25 -10.42
C THR A 201 -5.09 -6.92 -10.92
N GLU A 202 -4.37 -6.96 -12.05
CA GLU A 202 -3.90 -5.76 -12.76
C GLU A 202 -5.04 -4.76 -13.00
N ARG A 203 -6.24 -5.24 -13.29
CA ARG A 203 -7.41 -4.40 -13.50
C ARG A 203 -7.78 -3.58 -12.27
N VAL A 204 -7.71 -4.17 -11.09
CA VAL A 204 -7.94 -3.45 -9.82
C VAL A 204 -6.77 -2.51 -9.53
N HIS A 205 -5.52 -2.89 -9.84
CA HIS A 205 -4.38 -1.96 -9.76
C HIS A 205 -4.56 -0.73 -10.64
N ARG A 206 -5.04 -0.89 -11.87
CA ARG A 206 -5.37 0.22 -12.78
C ARG A 206 -6.48 1.10 -12.23
N LEU A 207 -7.51 0.49 -11.63
CA LEU A 207 -8.59 1.24 -10.96
C LEU A 207 -8.02 2.14 -9.85
N ILE A 208 -7.22 1.59 -8.95
CA ILE A 208 -6.57 2.36 -7.87
C ILE A 208 -5.67 3.45 -8.44
N ALA A 209 -4.82 3.13 -9.43
CA ALA A 209 -3.90 4.10 -10.02
C ALA A 209 -4.63 5.27 -10.70
N ASN A 210 -5.72 5.00 -11.43
CA ASN A 210 -6.52 6.04 -12.06
C ASN A 210 -7.23 6.91 -11.01
N SER A 211 -7.80 6.32 -9.96
CA SER A 211 -8.45 7.10 -8.90
C SER A 211 -7.46 7.96 -8.12
N VAL A 212 -6.24 7.45 -7.88
CA VAL A 212 -5.15 8.26 -7.30
C VAL A 212 -4.79 9.41 -8.24
N LEU A 213 -4.68 9.16 -9.54
CA LEU A 213 -4.40 10.21 -10.52
C LEU A 213 -5.48 11.29 -10.51
N ASP A 214 -6.76 10.92 -10.52
CA ASP A 214 -7.88 11.85 -10.46
C ASP A 214 -7.81 12.74 -9.19
N GLU A 215 -7.46 12.16 -8.04
CA GLU A 215 -7.30 12.91 -6.78
C GLU A 215 -6.09 13.87 -6.83
N LEU A 216 -4.97 13.44 -7.42
CA LEU A 216 -3.79 14.29 -7.57
C LEU A 216 -4.03 15.43 -8.56
N GLU A 217 -4.75 15.20 -9.66
CA GLU A 217 -5.09 16.23 -10.65
C GLU A 217 -6.06 17.27 -10.08
N ALA A 218 -6.97 16.88 -9.18
CA ALA A 218 -7.90 17.80 -8.52
C ALA A 218 -7.22 18.79 -7.54
N MET A 219 -5.94 18.59 -7.22
CA MET A 219 -5.16 19.49 -6.35
C MET A 219 -4.43 20.61 -7.09
N VAL A 220 -4.40 20.58 -8.42
CA VAL A 220 -3.71 21.54 -9.29
C VAL A 220 -4.70 22.56 -9.85
#